data_AF-A0A498K0S8-F1
#
_entry.id   AF-A0A498K0S8-F1
#
_cell.length_a   1.000
_cell.length_b   1.000
_cell.length_c   1.000
_cell.angle_alpha   90.00
_cell.angle_beta   90.00
_cell.angle_gamma   90.00
#
_symmetry.space_group_name_H-M   'P 1'
#
loop_
_entity.id
_entity.type
_entity.pdbx_description
1 polymer ?
#
loop_
_entity_poly.entity_id
_entity_poly.type
_entity_poly.pdbx_seq_one_letter_code
_entity_poly.pdbx_strand_id
1 'polypeptide(L)'
;MIKGLLWYQGESDTSKQYDADAYRGNMTKLIENVREGLGLPSLPIIQVRELTSFNCFVRRQQVYGESEGGPIGNGNPKCLCVLIDAKGLELKDDHLHLTSKSQVQLGPMLADAYLQRFGPSEPDSHAAI
;
A
#
# COMPACT_ATOMS: atom_id res chain seq x y z
N MET A 1 -7.41 -12.25 -15.93
CA MET A 1 -6.35 -11.24 -15.81
C MET A 1 -6.32 -10.74 -14.37
N ILE A 2 -5.16 -10.77 -13.70
CA ILE A 2 -5.00 -10.22 -12.34
C ILE A 2 -4.82 -8.71 -12.46
N LYS A 3 -5.54 -7.93 -11.64
CA LYS A 3 -5.58 -6.46 -11.73
C LYS A 3 -4.69 -5.75 -10.71
N GLY A 4 -4.33 -6.43 -9.64
CA GLY A 4 -3.45 -5.94 -8.58
C GLY A 4 -3.47 -6.87 -7.37
N LEU A 5 -2.66 -6.55 -6.38
CA LEU A 5 -2.62 -7.20 -5.07
C LEU A 5 -2.88 -6.15 -3.98
N LEU A 6 -3.85 -6.41 -3.10
CA LEU A 6 -4.03 -5.63 -1.88
C LEU A 6 -3.33 -6.39 -0.74
N TRP A 7 -2.45 -5.73 0.00
CA TRP A 7 -1.64 -6.32 1.06
C TRP A 7 -1.83 -5.56 2.36
N TYR A 8 -2.40 -6.22 3.37
CA TYR A 8 -2.58 -5.65 4.70
C TYR A 8 -2.00 -6.61 5.72
N GLN A 9 -0.78 -6.31 6.15
CA GLN A 9 -0.03 -7.05 7.16
C GLN A 9 1.09 -6.16 7.70
N GLY A 10 1.49 -6.37 8.95
CA GLY A 10 2.73 -5.84 9.53
C GLY A 10 2.68 -5.73 11.05
N GLU A 11 1.52 -5.98 11.65
CA GLU A 11 1.24 -5.89 13.07
C GLU A 11 2.10 -6.87 13.88
N SER A 12 2.40 -8.04 13.32
CA SER A 12 3.26 -9.03 14.00
C SER A 12 4.73 -8.64 13.98
N ASP A 13 5.20 -8.00 12.90
CA ASP A 13 6.59 -7.60 12.68
C ASP A 13 7.02 -6.38 13.51
N THR A 14 6.09 -5.72 14.21
CA THR A 14 6.42 -4.59 15.09
C THR A 14 6.83 -4.98 16.51
N SER A 15 6.64 -6.25 16.88
CA SER A 15 6.88 -6.72 18.25
C SER A 15 8.37 -6.81 18.61
N LYS A 16 9.25 -7.00 17.61
CA LYS A 16 10.69 -7.09 17.80
C LYS A 16 11.39 -6.12 16.87
N GLN A 17 12.41 -5.44 17.38
CA GLN A 17 13.20 -4.50 16.58
C GLN A 17 13.82 -5.17 15.35
N TYR A 18 14.34 -6.40 15.50
CA TYR A 18 14.93 -7.14 14.38
C TYR A 18 13.93 -7.36 13.24
N ASP A 19 12.69 -7.75 13.57
CA ASP A 19 11.63 -7.99 12.58
C ASP A 19 11.24 -6.66 11.89
N ALA A 20 11.09 -5.59 12.67
CA ALA A 20 10.76 -4.26 12.15
C ALA A 20 11.86 -3.67 11.25
N ASP A 21 13.13 -3.86 11.63
CA ASP A 21 14.29 -3.39 10.86
C ASP A 21 14.45 -4.22 9.55
N ALA A 22 14.07 -5.51 9.56
CA ALA A 22 14.10 -6.38 8.39
C ALA A 22 12.89 -6.22 7.45
N TYR A 23 11.77 -5.69 7.94
CA TYR A 23 10.49 -5.63 7.23
C TYR A 23 10.59 -5.03 5.83
N ARG A 24 11.32 -3.93 5.67
CA ARG A 24 11.51 -3.29 4.36
C ARG A 24 12.16 -4.22 3.32
N GLY A 25 13.19 -4.95 3.74
CA GLY A 25 13.87 -5.91 2.86
C GLY A 25 12.96 -7.09 2.51
N ASN A 26 12.20 -7.58 3.48
CA ASN A 26 11.27 -8.70 3.30
C ASN A 26 10.11 -8.32 2.38
N MET A 27 9.51 -7.14 2.54
CA MET A 27 8.43 -6.68 1.67
C MET A 27 8.91 -6.45 0.23
N THR A 28 10.13 -5.92 0.05
CA THR A 28 10.71 -5.78 -1.30
C THR A 28 10.83 -7.14 -1.99
N LYS A 29 11.36 -8.14 -1.28
CA LYS A 29 11.45 -9.51 -1.79
C LYS A 29 10.08 -10.13 -2.08
N LEU A 30 9.08 -9.89 -1.23
CA LEU A 30 7.71 -10.36 -1.47
C LEU A 30 7.17 -9.81 -2.80
N ILE A 31 7.33 -8.50 -3.04
CA ILE A 31 6.89 -7.85 -4.27
C ILE A 31 7.57 -8.45 -5.50
N GLU A 32 8.90 -8.62 -5.44
CA GLU A 32 9.69 -9.23 -6.51
C GLU A 32 9.21 -10.66 -6.79
N ASN A 33 9.12 -11.50 -5.76
CA ASN A 33 8.69 -12.90 -5.87
C ASN A 33 7.27 -13.04 -6.42
N VAL A 34 6.32 -12.20 -6.00
CA VAL A 34 4.94 -12.23 -6.52
C VAL A 34 4.92 -11.86 -7.99
N ARG A 35 5.64 -10.81 -8.40
CA ARG A 35 5.71 -10.38 -9.79
C ARG A 35 6.37 -11.42 -10.68
N GLU A 36 7.47 -12.01 -10.22
CA GLU A 36 8.19 -13.07 -10.93
C GLU A 36 7.32 -14.33 -11.05
N GLY A 37 6.78 -14.82 -9.93
CA GLY A 37 5.97 -16.03 -9.90
C GLY A 37 4.68 -15.95 -10.72
N LEU A 38 4.12 -14.74 -10.89
CA LEU A 38 2.96 -14.51 -11.75
C LEU A 38 3.32 -14.11 -13.19
N GLY A 39 4.60 -13.84 -13.49
CA GLY A 39 5.03 -13.28 -14.78
C GLY A 39 4.46 -11.87 -15.06
N LEU A 40 4.17 -11.09 -14.02
CA LEU A 40 3.54 -9.77 -14.10
C LEU A 40 4.47 -8.69 -13.50
N PRO A 41 5.52 -8.25 -14.23
CA PRO A 41 6.52 -7.31 -13.71
C PRO A 41 5.94 -5.93 -13.34
N SER A 42 4.79 -5.57 -13.90
CA SER A 42 4.06 -4.33 -13.64
C SER A 42 2.78 -4.56 -12.82
N LEU A 43 2.68 -5.64 -12.04
CA LEU A 43 1.52 -5.86 -11.16
C LEU A 43 1.41 -4.72 -10.14
N PRO A 44 0.25 -4.01 -10.08
CA PRO A 44 -0.02 -3.04 -9.03
C PRO A 44 -0.13 -3.71 -7.68
N ILE A 45 0.47 -3.11 -6.65
CA ILE A 45 0.40 -3.60 -5.27
C ILE A 45 -0.02 -2.42 -4.38
N ILE A 46 -1.01 -2.60 -3.53
CA ILE A 46 -1.45 -1.57 -2.58
C ILE A 46 -1.25 -2.13 -1.19
N GLN A 47 -0.35 -1.52 -0.44
CA GLN A 47 -0.02 -1.89 0.93
C GLN A 47 -0.80 -1.01 1.91
N VAL A 48 -1.47 -1.61 2.87
CA VAL A 48 -2.07 -0.91 4.00
C VAL A 48 -1.06 -0.87 5.14
N ARG A 49 -0.85 0.32 5.70
CA ARG A 49 -0.16 0.53 6.96
C ARG A 49 -1.20 0.81 8.02
N GLU A 50 -1.13 0.05 9.11
CA GLU A 50 -1.82 0.39 10.33
C GLU A 50 -0.85 1.01 11.34
N LEU A 51 -1.09 2.26 11.70
CA LEU A 51 -0.44 2.91 12.84
C LEU A 51 -1.22 2.52 14.11
N THR A 52 -1.12 1.27 14.54
CA THR A 52 -1.62 0.92 15.88
C THR A 52 -0.75 1.66 16.91
N SER A 53 -1.39 2.34 17.86
CA SER A 53 -0.77 3.18 18.88
C SER A 53 0.17 2.42 19.84
N PHE A 54 0.25 1.10 19.72
CA PHE A 54 1.02 0.23 20.58
C PHE A 54 2.50 0.05 20.19
N ASN A 55 2.88 0.39 18.95
CA ASN A 55 4.13 -0.13 18.40
C ASN A 55 5.16 0.96 18.06
N CYS A 56 6.25 1.00 18.83
CA CYS A 56 7.33 1.99 18.74
C CYS A 56 8.15 1.93 17.43
N PHE A 57 7.95 0.90 16.59
CA PHE A 57 8.72 0.68 15.37
C PHE A 57 7.91 0.82 14.07
N VAL A 58 6.63 1.22 14.10
CA VAL A 58 5.79 1.33 12.89
C VAL A 58 6.40 2.23 11.81
N ARG A 59 7.13 3.28 12.22
CA ARG A 59 7.83 4.19 11.29
C ARG A 59 8.91 3.49 10.44
N ARG A 60 9.43 2.33 10.88
CA ARG A 60 10.48 1.58 10.18
C ARG A 60 9.95 0.62 9.12
N GLN A 61 8.65 0.35 9.11
CA GLN A 61 7.98 -0.45 8.07
C GLN A 61 7.73 0.34 6.77
N GLN A 62 8.39 1.49 6.58
CA GLN A 62 8.30 2.26 5.34
C GLN A 62 9.15 1.63 4.26
N VAL A 63 8.50 0.94 3.33
CA VAL A 63 9.21 0.24 2.24
C VAL A 63 9.61 1.24 1.14
N TYR A 64 8.73 2.22 0.88
CA TYR A 64 8.94 3.26 -0.11
C TYR A 64 8.66 4.63 0.50
N GLY A 65 9.59 5.56 0.24
CA GLY A 65 9.46 6.97 0.59
C GLY A 65 8.22 7.56 -0.09
N GLU A 66 7.62 8.54 0.58
CA GLU A 66 6.70 9.52 0.01
C GLU A 66 7.07 9.81 -1.46
N SER A 67 6.26 9.32 -2.40
CA SER A 67 5.93 10.16 -3.55
C SER A 67 4.65 10.88 -3.17
N GLU A 68 4.77 11.79 -2.20
CA GLU A 68 3.81 12.88 -2.11
C GLU A 68 3.88 13.65 -3.44
N GLY A 69 2.82 13.54 -4.24
CA GLY A 69 2.37 14.60 -5.15
C GLY A 69 3.28 15.10 -6.28
N GLY A 70 4.40 14.46 -6.63
CA GLY A 70 5.23 14.88 -7.77
C GLY A 70 4.68 14.39 -9.12
N PRO A 71 4.65 15.22 -10.19
CA PRO A 71 4.24 14.76 -11.52
C PRO A 71 5.17 13.64 -12.01
N ILE A 72 4.57 12.65 -12.68
CA ILE A 72 5.22 11.46 -13.20
C ILE A 72 6.23 11.88 -14.28
N GLY A 73 7.45 12.17 -13.86
CA GLY A 73 8.59 12.37 -14.75
C GLY A 73 8.96 11.05 -15.40
N ASN A 74 8.90 11.03 -16.72
CA ASN A 74 9.32 9.95 -17.62
C ASN A 74 10.61 9.26 -17.13
N GLY A 75 10.54 7.99 -16.72
CA GLY A 75 11.76 7.18 -16.67
C GLY A 75 11.83 5.94 -15.78
N ASN A 76 10.91 5.67 -14.84
CA ASN A 76 10.99 4.42 -14.05
C ASN A 76 9.62 3.98 -13.47
N PRO A 77 9.03 2.85 -13.91
CA PRO A 77 7.78 2.30 -13.34
C PRO A 77 8.01 1.60 -11.99
N LYS A 78 9.01 2.02 -11.20
CA LYS A 78 9.56 1.25 -10.06
C LYS A 78 8.87 1.48 -8.71
N CYS A 79 7.70 2.12 -8.67
CA CYS A 79 6.87 2.07 -7.47
C CYS A 79 5.38 2.06 -7.84
N LEU A 80 4.89 0.89 -8.26
CA LEU A 80 3.45 0.59 -8.33
C LEU A 80 2.92 0.17 -6.95
N CYS A 81 3.62 0.57 -5.87
CA CYS A 81 3.26 0.27 -4.49
C CYS A 81 2.64 1.52 -3.89
N VAL A 82 1.32 1.49 -3.66
CA VAL A 82 0.63 2.59 -2.96
C VAL A 82 0.52 2.23 -1.49
N LEU A 83 0.92 3.13 -0.61
CA LEU A 83 0.74 2.98 0.83
C LEU A 83 -0.53 3.71 1.26
N ILE A 84 -1.42 3.02 1.98
CA ILE A 84 -2.60 3.62 2.59
C ILE A 84 -2.41 3.64 4.10
N ASP A 85 -2.57 4.80 4.71
CA ASP A 85 -2.58 4.93 6.17
C ASP A 85 -4.00 4.71 6.71
N ALA A 86 -4.18 3.66 7.52
CA ALA A 86 -5.44 3.34 8.20
C ALA A 86 -5.63 4.13 9.51
N LYS A 87 -4.74 5.08 9.83
CA LYS A 87 -4.82 5.90 11.04
C LYS A 87 -6.18 6.60 11.16
N GLY A 88 -6.77 6.51 12.35
CA GLY A 88 -8.06 7.14 12.67
C GLY A 88 -9.27 6.25 12.37
N LEU A 89 -9.07 5.08 11.76
CA LEU A 89 -10.08 4.04 11.74
C LEU A 89 -10.27 3.44 13.14
N GLU A 90 -11.51 3.06 13.44
CA GLU A 90 -11.95 2.52 14.71
C GLU A 90 -11.42 1.09 14.90
N LEU A 91 -10.79 0.86 16.04
CA LEU A 91 -10.31 -0.46 16.48
C LEU A 91 -11.37 -1.15 17.33
N LYS A 92 -11.34 -2.47 17.33
CA LYS A 92 -12.04 -3.29 18.32
C LYS A 92 -11.45 -3.07 19.71
N ASP A 93 -12.10 -3.64 20.71
CA ASP A 93 -11.69 -3.57 22.12
C ASP A 93 -10.30 -4.19 22.39
N ASP A 94 -9.79 -5.01 21.47
CA ASP A 94 -8.41 -5.54 21.54
C ASP A 94 -7.34 -4.51 21.15
N HIS A 95 -7.74 -3.32 20.70
CA HIS A 95 -6.88 -2.24 20.26
C HIS A 95 -5.87 -2.64 19.17
N LEU A 96 -6.19 -3.69 18.40
CA LEU A 96 -5.33 -4.23 17.36
C LEU A 96 -6.05 -4.39 16.04
N HIS A 97 -7.29 -4.86 16.03
CA HIS A 97 -8.02 -5.14 14.80
C HIS A 97 -9.03 -4.04 14.48
N LEU A 98 -9.16 -3.65 13.22
CA LEU A 98 -10.24 -2.76 12.78
C LEU A 98 -11.63 -3.35 13.06
N THR A 99 -12.59 -2.49 13.42
CA THR A 99 -14.01 -2.86 13.48
C THR A 99 -14.55 -3.20 12.09
N SER A 100 -15.70 -3.89 12.03
CA SER A 100 -16.37 -4.14 10.74
C SER A 100 -16.72 -2.86 9.99
N LYS A 101 -17.13 -1.82 10.73
CA LYS A 101 -17.41 -0.48 10.17
C LYS A 101 -16.16 0.13 9.55
N SER A 102 -15.02 0.02 10.21
CA SER A 102 -13.76 0.55 9.71
C SER A 102 -13.19 -0.24 8.52
N GLN A 103 -13.40 -1.55 8.47
CA GLN A 103 -13.09 -2.33 7.26
C GLN A 103 -13.93 -1.87 6.05
N VAL A 104 -15.21 -1.54 6.27
CA VAL A 104 -16.06 -0.95 5.21
C VAL A 104 -15.54 0.42 4.77
N GLN A 105 -14.98 1.23 5.67
CA GLN A 105 -14.35 2.51 5.33
C GLN A 105 -13.02 2.35 4.60
N LEU A 106 -12.23 1.32 4.94
CA LEU A 106 -10.96 1.02 4.29
C LEU A 106 -11.12 0.59 2.83
N GLY A 107 -12.22 -0.11 2.50
CA GLY A 107 -12.50 -0.58 1.14
C GLY A 107 -12.46 0.53 0.07
N PRO A 108 -13.25 1.62 0.21
CA PRO A 108 -13.19 2.77 -0.67
C PRO A 108 -11.79 3.42 -0.75
N MET A 109 -11.06 3.53 0.37
CA MET A 109 -9.69 4.07 0.35
C MET A 109 -8.77 3.23 -0.55
N LEU A 110 -8.88 1.90 -0.50
CA LEU A 110 -8.16 0.98 -1.37
C LEU A 110 -8.58 1.12 -2.84
N ALA A 111 -9.88 1.25 -3.10
CA ALA A 111 -10.40 1.43 -4.45
C ALA A 111 -9.95 2.76 -5.06
N ASP A 112 -10.04 3.86 -4.31
CA ASP A 112 -9.63 5.20 -4.74
C ASP A 112 -8.13 5.25 -5.04
N ALA A 113 -7.30 4.69 -4.15
CA ALA A 113 -5.87 4.57 -4.36
C ALA A 113 -5.53 3.79 -5.63
N TYR A 114 -6.29 2.72 -5.92
CA TYR A 114 -6.12 1.96 -7.15
C TYR A 114 -6.51 2.77 -8.38
N LEU A 115 -7.70 3.38 -8.38
CA LEU A 115 -8.24 4.10 -9.54
C LEU A 115 -7.44 5.36 -9.85
N GLN A 116 -7.01 6.11 -8.85
CA GLN A 116 -6.20 7.32 -9.05
C GLN A 116 -4.83 7.01 -9.65
N ARG A 117 -4.23 5.86 -9.30
CA ARG A 117 -2.86 5.52 -9.71
C ARG A 117 -2.79 4.63 -10.95
N PHE A 118 -3.78 3.77 -11.15
CA PHE A 118 -3.80 2.70 -12.16
C PHE A 118 -5.08 2.65 -12.98
N GLY A 119 -6.07 3.49 -12.66
CA GLY A 119 -7.29 3.64 -13.45
C GLY A 119 -7.02 4.28 -14.81
N PRO A 120 -7.99 4.20 -15.74
CA PRO A 120 -7.89 4.89 -17.02
C PRO A 120 -7.77 6.39 -16.80
N SER A 121 -6.82 7.05 -17.46
CA SER A 121 -6.78 8.51 -17.54
C SER A 121 -8.05 9.00 -18.26
N GLU A 122 -8.65 10.10 -17.79
CA GLU A 122 -9.76 10.72 -18.52
C GLU A 122 -9.33 11.01 -19.97
N PRO A 123 -10.21 10.79 -20.97
CA PRO A 123 -9.89 11.14 -22.33
C PRO A 123 -9.66 12.65 -22.44
N ASP A 124 -8.50 13.04 -23.00
CA ASP A 124 -8.12 14.43 -23.22
C ASP A 124 -9.24 15.19 -23.94
N SER A 125 -9.95 16.07 -23.23
CA SER A 125 -11.02 16.90 -23.78
C SER A 125 -10.52 18.07 -24.63
N HIS A 126 -9.29 18.00 -25.16
CA HIS A 126 -8.65 19.08 -25.93
C HIS A 126 -8.29 18.71 -27.37
N ALA A 127 -8.74 17.56 -27.88
CA ALA A 127 -8.64 17.20 -29.30
C ALA A 127 -9.97 17.39 -30.04
N ALA A 128 -10.60 18.56 -29.87
CA ALA A 128 -11.68 19.01 -30.74
C ALA A 128 -11.69 20.54 -30.75
N ILE A 129 -10.98 21.14 -31.71
CA ILE A 129 -11.36 22.28 -32.58
C ILE A 129 -10.27 22.39 -33.65
#